data_AF-A0A9W9ZPS1-F1
#
_entry.id   AF-A0A9W9ZPS1-F1
#
_cell.length_a   1.000
_cell.length_b   1.000
_cell.length_c   1.000
_cell.angle_alpha   90.00
_cell.angle_beta   90.00
_cell.angle_gamma   90.00
#
_symmetry.space_group_name_H-M   'P 1'
#
loop_
_entity.id
_entity.type
_entity.pdbx_description
1 polymer ?
#
loop_
_entity_poly.entity_id
_entity_poly.type
_entity_poly.pdbx_seq_one_letter_code
_entity_poly.pdbx_strand_id
1 'polypeptide(L)'
;MSIALLSFSGTWNVTSNGLANDQETAKRQITRKKLMKEFCATHAYKTQLTKSDLEFIVVDDVHKIIYCTIPKVGTTTWKRILADLRGLGNDVRIHRWNLWRRFYEYTEEEKSQRLQTYFKFLFVREPLARLVSAFKDKFVGWDLAVSKRARASMVKAYRPQDFNPDDNRVNFSEFVQYFSQKMSKEISTGNNTNSSAIHAL
;
A
#
# COMPACT_ATOMS: atom_id res chain seq x y z
N MET A 1 28.05 -24.59 2.85
CA MET A 1 27.63 -23.74 1.71
C MET A 1 27.94 -22.30 2.06
N SER A 2 29.00 -21.78 1.46
CA SER A 2 29.57 -20.46 1.77
C SER A 2 28.68 -19.34 1.24
N ILE A 3 28.40 -18.36 2.10
CA ILE A 3 27.76 -17.10 1.71
C ILE A 3 28.85 -16.23 1.12
N ALA A 4 28.78 -15.98 -0.20
CA ALA A 4 29.59 -14.96 -0.84
C ALA A 4 29.01 -13.58 -0.48
N LEU A 5 29.73 -12.82 0.35
CA LEU A 5 29.50 -11.40 0.52
C LEU A 5 30.12 -10.68 -0.69
N LEU A 6 29.28 -10.09 -1.54
CA LEU A 6 29.75 -9.12 -2.53
C LEU A 6 30.29 -7.90 -1.78
N SER A 7 31.60 -7.66 -1.87
CA SER A 7 32.25 -6.48 -1.34
C SER A 7 31.89 -5.27 -2.20
N PHE A 8 30.98 -4.43 -1.71
CA PHE A 8 30.79 -3.08 -2.23
C PHE A 8 31.94 -2.21 -1.69
N SER A 9 32.81 -1.72 -2.57
CA SER A 9 33.94 -0.84 -2.25
C SER A 9 33.50 0.61 -2.00
N GLY A 10 32.55 0.79 -1.09
CA GLY A 10 32.21 2.09 -0.51
C GLY A 10 32.33 1.98 1.01
N THR A 11 33.26 2.72 1.61
CA THR A 11 33.43 2.79 3.06
C THR A 11 32.24 3.53 3.69
N TRP A 12 31.12 2.82 3.87
CA TRP A 12 30.11 3.22 4.83
C TRP A 12 30.68 2.95 6.22
N ASN A 13 31.12 4.00 6.91
CA ASN A 13 31.43 3.90 8.33
C ASN A 13 30.13 3.63 9.10
N VAL A 14 29.78 2.35 9.24
CA VAL A 14 28.67 1.92 10.08
C VAL A 14 29.09 2.15 11.52
N THR A 15 28.55 3.20 12.15
CA THR A 15 28.77 3.45 13.58
C THR A 15 28.17 2.32 14.42
N SER A 16 28.68 2.10 15.64
CA SER A 16 28.11 1.12 16.58
C SER A 16 26.61 1.34 16.84
N ASN A 17 26.16 2.60 16.79
CA ASN A 17 24.74 2.98 16.84
C ASN A 17 23.95 2.50 15.61
N GLY A 18 24.56 2.46 14.42
CA GLY A 18 23.97 1.88 13.21
C GLY A 18 23.76 0.36 13.34
N LEU A 19 24.79 -0.36 13.80
CA LEU A 19 24.72 -1.82 14.01
C LEU A 19 23.68 -2.21 15.08
N ALA A 20 23.57 -1.44 16.17
CA ALA A 20 22.55 -1.67 17.20
C ALA A 20 21.13 -1.44 16.68
N ASN A 21 20.93 -0.40 15.88
CA ASN A 21 19.65 -0.09 15.23
C ASN A 21 19.26 -1.14 14.18
N ASP A 22 20.24 -1.71 13.47
CA ASP A 22 20.03 -2.79 12.52
C ASP A 22 19.58 -4.08 13.22
N GLN A 23 20.18 -4.42 14.37
CA GLN A 23 19.76 -5.57 15.17
C GLN A 23 18.34 -5.40 15.72
N GLU A 24 18.00 -4.23 16.24
CA GLU A 24 16.65 -3.94 16.74
C GLU A 24 15.61 -4.00 15.60
N THR A 25 15.94 -3.40 14.45
CA THR A 25 15.08 -3.44 13.27
C THR A 25 14.88 -4.86 12.76
N ALA A 26 15.93 -5.68 12.72
CA ALA A 26 15.86 -7.08 12.35
C ALA A 26 14.95 -7.86 13.31
N LYS A 27 15.12 -7.70 14.64
CA LYS A 27 14.25 -8.30 15.66
C LYS A 27 12.79 -7.92 15.44
N ARG A 28 12.50 -6.63 15.22
CA ARG A 28 11.14 -6.14 14.95
C ARG A 28 10.53 -6.78 13.70
N GLN A 29 11.29 -6.96 12.62
CA GLN A 29 10.80 -7.60 11.40
C GLN A 29 10.54 -9.09 11.59
N ILE A 30 11.37 -9.79 12.38
CA ILE A 30 11.14 -11.19 12.74
C ILE A 30 9.82 -11.33 13.51
N THR A 31 9.61 -10.49 14.54
CA THR A 31 8.37 -10.50 15.33
C THR A 31 7.13 -10.24 14.47
N ARG A 32 7.19 -9.25 13.57
CA ARG A 32 6.08 -8.94 12.64
C ARG A 32 5.76 -10.11 11.70
N LYS A 33 6.79 -10.77 11.17
CA LYS A 33 6.60 -11.95 10.31
C LYS A 33 5.99 -13.12 11.08
N LYS A 34 6.40 -13.32 12.33
CA LYS A 34 5.83 -14.34 13.22
C LYS A 34 4.34 -14.08 13.46
N LEU A 35 4.01 -12.86 13.88
CA LEU A 35 2.61 -12.46 14.11
C LEU A 35 1.75 -12.63 12.85
N MET A 36 2.26 -12.23 11.68
CA MET A 36 1.53 -12.40 10.42
C MET A 36 1.23 -13.89 10.13
N LYS A 37 2.21 -14.77 10.34
CA LYS A 37 2.03 -16.21 10.13
C LYS A 37 0.99 -16.80 11.09
N GLU A 38 1.05 -16.42 12.36
CA GLU A 38 0.09 -16.85 13.38
C GLU A 38 -1.32 -16.38 13.05
N PHE A 39 -1.47 -15.13 12.62
CA PHE A 39 -2.75 -14.58 12.19
C PHE A 39 -3.31 -15.37 10.98
N CYS A 40 -2.51 -15.58 9.93
CA CYS A 40 -2.94 -16.35 8.76
C CYS A 40 -3.26 -17.82 9.05
N ALA A 41 -2.61 -18.42 10.05
CA ALA A 41 -2.88 -19.81 10.44
C ALA A 41 -4.20 -19.98 11.22
N THR A 42 -4.66 -18.92 11.88
CA THR A 42 -5.82 -18.95 12.79
C THR A 42 -7.09 -18.33 12.21
N HIS A 43 -6.98 -17.65 11.06
CA HIS A 43 -8.09 -16.94 10.44
C HIS A 43 -8.37 -17.48 9.04
N ALA A 44 -9.65 -17.67 8.72
CA ALA A 44 -10.05 -18.02 7.37
C ALA A 44 -9.69 -16.90 6.39
N TYR A 45 -9.24 -17.29 5.20
CA TYR A 45 -8.93 -16.37 4.10
C TYR A 45 -9.56 -16.86 2.80
N LYS A 46 -9.76 -15.95 1.85
CA LYS A 46 -10.26 -16.29 0.52
C LYS A 46 -9.26 -17.20 -0.19
N THR A 47 -9.72 -18.37 -0.62
CA THR A 47 -8.90 -19.34 -1.37
C THR A 47 -8.77 -18.95 -2.85
N GLN A 48 -9.76 -18.27 -3.41
CA GLN A 48 -9.73 -17.70 -4.75
C GLN A 48 -9.71 -16.18 -4.67
N LEU A 49 -8.65 -15.58 -5.21
CA LEU A 49 -8.46 -14.13 -5.23
C LEU A 49 -8.95 -13.56 -6.55
N THR A 50 -9.72 -12.48 -6.46
CA THR A 50 -10.20 -11.75 -7.63
C THR A 50 -9.14 -10.77 -8.13
N LYS A 51 -9.38 -10.20 -9.32
CA LYS A 51 -8.54 -9.12 -9.87
C LYS A 51 -8.39 -7.94 -8.90
N SER A 52 -9.46 -7.55 -8.20
CA SER A 52 -9.42 -6.43 -7.25
C SER A 52 -8.63 -6.78 -5.98
N ASP A 53 -8.70 -8.02 -5.50
CA ASP A 53 -7.89 -8.47 -4.36
C ASP A 53 -6.38 -8.39 -4.65
N LEU A 54 -5.98 -8.54 -5.92
CA LEU A 54 -4.59 -8.55 -6.37
C LEU A 54 -4.11 -7.22 -6.98
N GLU A 55 -4.97 -6.22 -7.03
CA GLU A 55 -4.78 -4.99 -7.79
C GLU A 55 -3.55 -4.18 -7.32
N PHE A 56 -3.30 -4.18 -6.01
CA PHE A 56 -2.19 -3.44 -5.41
C PHE A 56 -0.85 -4.16 -5.52
N ILE A 57 -0.79 -5.37 -6.08
CA ILE A 57 0.45 -6.15 -6.19
C ILE A 57 1.07 -5.92 -7.56
N VAL A 58 2.25 -5.29 -7.58
CA VAL A 58 3.05 -5.08 -8.78
C VAL A 58 4.19 -6.09 -8.83
N VAL A 59 4.56 -6.47 -10.05
CA VAL A 59 5.64 -7.42 -10.32
C VAL A 59 6.73 -6.75 -11.14
N ASP A 60 7.97 -7.02 -10.75
CA ASP A 60 9.18 -6.75 -11.52
C ASP A 60 9.86 -8.06 -11.87
N ASP A 61 9.64 -8.52 -13.10
CA ASP A 61 10.25 -9.75 -13.61
C ASP A 61 11.76 -9.60 -13.84
N VAL A 62 12.25 -8.37 -14.10
CA VAL A 62 13.68 -8.10 -14.33
C VAL A 62 14.48 -8.31 -13.05
N HIS A 63 13.99 -7.76 -11.93
CA HIS A 63 14.65 -7.85 -10.63
C HIS A 63 14.11 -8.97 -9.74
N LYS A 64 13.13 -9.74 -10.22
CA LYS A 64 12.43 -10.79 -9.47
C LYS A 64 11.84 -10.27 -8.15
N ILE A 65 11.08 -9.18 -8.23
CA ILE A 65 10.46 -8.51 -7.07
C ILE A 65 8.93 -8.53 -7.19
N ILE A 66 8.25 -8.77 -6.07
CA ILE A 66 6.82 -8.56 -5.87
C ILE A 66 6.64 -7.49 -4.80
N TYR A 67 5.95 -6.40 -5.13
CA TYR A 67 5.73 -5.28 -4.22
C TYR A 67 4.23 -4.98 -4.06
N CYS A 68 3.74 -4.95 -2.82
CA CYS A 68 2.38 -4.50 -2.52
C CYS A 68 2.33 -2.97 -2.31
N THR A 69 1.69 -2.28 -3.24
CA THR A 69 1.62 -0.82 -3.37
C THR A 69 0.57 -0.18 -2.46
N ILE A 70 0.64 -0.43 -1.16
CA ILE A 70 -0.31 0.12 -0.17
C ILE A 70 -0.25 1.66 -0.19
N PRO A 71 -1.36 2.38 -0.27
CA PRO A 71 -1.31 3.84 -0.28
C PRO A 71 -0.75 4.46 1.01
N LYS A 72 -0.08 5.61 0.86
CA LYS A 72 0.46 6.47 1.95
C LYS A 72 1.49 5.82 2.90
N VAL A 73 2.16 4.76 2.46
CA VAL A 73 3.27 4.09 3.18
C VAL A 73 4.66 4.34 2.57
N GLY A 74 4.78 5.28 1.62
CA GLY A 74 6.03 5.53 0.87
C GLY A 74 6.07 4.90 -0.53
N THR A 75 4.90 4.57 -1.11
CA THR A 75 4.78 3.91 -2.41
C THR A 75 5.38 4.68 -3.57
N THR A 76 5.34 6.02 -3.54
CA THR A 76 6.01 6.87 -4.55
C THR A 76 7.52 6.64 -4.55
N THR A 77 8.13 6.60 -3.36
CA THR A 77 9.56 6.33 -3.19
C THR A 77 9.93 4.95 -3.71
N TRP A 78 9.19 3.91 -3.33
CA TRP A 78 9.48 2.55 -3.80
C TRP A 78 9.27 2.37 -5.29
N LYS A 79 8.22 2.95 -5.87
CA LYS A 79 8.01 2.95 -7.33
C LYS A 79 9.12 3.71 -8.06
N ARG A 80 9.66 4.79 -7.48
CA ARG A 80 10.82 5.49 -8.04
C ARG A 80 12.06 4.61 -8.03
N ILE A 81 12.40 4.01 -6.87
CA ILE A 81 13.54 3.09 -6.76
C ILE A 81 13.43 1.95 -7.77
N LEU A 82 12.25 1.31 -7.90
CA LEU A 82 12.04 0.24 -8.88
C LEU A 82 12.15 0.74 -10.33
N ALA A 83 11.74 1.97 -10.60
CA ALA A 83 11.88 2.56 -11.93
C ALA A 83 13.36 2.83 -12.26
N ASP A 84 14.11 3.36 -11.30
CA ASP A 84 15.53 3.65 -11.45
C ASP A 84 16.35 2.36 -11.62
N LEU A 85 16.01 1.29 -10.89
CA LEU A 85 16.62 -0.05 -11.06
C LEU A 85 16.37 -0.61 -12.47
N ARG A 86 15.23 -0.29 -13.09
CA ARG A 86 14.92 -0.63 -14.49
C ARG A 86 15.58 0.32 -15.50
N GLY A 87 16.36 1.29 -15.06
CA GLY A 87 16.97 2.31 -15.92
C GLY A 87 15.94 3.28 -16.52
N LEU A 88 14.76 3.43 -15.91
CA LEU A 88 13.76 4.38 -16.37
C LEU A 88 14.16 5.79 -15.91
N GLY A 89 14.21 6.75 -16.83
CA GLY A 89 14.61 8.13 -16.52
C GLY A 89 13.67 8.85 -15.56
N ASN A 90 14.13 9.98 -15.00
CA ASN A 90 13.41 10.75 -13.99
C ASN A 90 12.02 11.22 -14.43
N ASP A 91 11.84 11.50 -15.72
CA ASP A 91 10.58 11.98 -16.31
C ASP A 91 9.49 10.90 -16.44
N VAL A 92 9.82 9.65 -16.10
CA VAL A 92 8.82 8.58 -16.14
C VAL A 92 7.70 8.86 -15.14
N ARG A 93 6.46 8.84 -15.63
CA ARG A 93 5.27 8.94 -14.79
C ARG A 93 5.07 7.62 -14.03
N ILE A 94 5.75 7.47 -12.89
CA ILE A 94 5.75 6.24 -12.06
C ILE A 94 4.37 5.81 -11.56
N HIS A 95 3.38 6.71 -11.57
CA HIS A 95 2.01 6.39 -11.18
C HIS A 95 1.14 5.88 -12.35
N ARG A 96 1.67 5.80 -13.59
CA ARG A 96 0.95 5.22 -14.72
C ARG A 96 0.62 3.76 -14.46
N TRP A 97 -0.64 3.40 -14.70
CA TRP A 97 -1.16 2.05 -14.43
C TRP A 97 -0.39 0.98 -15.19
N ASN A 98 -0.25 1.18 -16.50
CA ASN A 98 0.38 0.26 -17.46
C ASN A 98 1.91 0.22 -17.37
N LEU A 99 2.54 1.02 -16.51
CA LEU A 99 3.99 0.94 -16.29
C LEU A 99 4.38 -0.30 -15.47
N TRP A 100 3.47 -0.76 -14.61
CA TRP A 100 3.72 -1.85 -13.68
C TRP A 100 2.80 -3.01 -13.99
N ARG A 101 3.36 -4.14 -14.39
CA ARG A 101 2.60 -5.38 -14.55
C ARG A 101 2.05 -5.81 -13.20
N ARG A 102 0.77 -6.15 -13.17
CA ARG A 102 0.02 -6.53 -11.97
C ARG A 102 0.01 -8.03 -11.82
N PHE A 103 -0.01 -8.47 -10.57
CA PHE A 103 0.04 -9.90 -10.26
C PHE A 103 -1.15 -10.69 -10.82
N TYR A 104 -2.32 -10.05 -11.00
CA TYR A 104 -3.49 -10.70 -11.63
C TYR A 104 -3.34 -10.95 -13.13
N GLU A 105 -2.36 -10.33 -13.81
CA GLU A 105 -2.14 -10.45 -15.27
C GLU A 105 -1.31 -11.68 -15.66
N TYR A 106 -1.01 -12.54 -14.68
CA TYR A 106 -0.24 -13.77 -14.87
C TYR A 106 -1.14 -15.00 -14.73
N THR A 107 -0.75 -16.12 -15.35
CA THR A 107 -1.41 -17.41 -15.14
C THR A 107 -1.15 -17.95 -13.73
N GLU A 108 -1.88 -18.98 -13.29
CA GLU A 108 -1.67 -19.56 -11.96
C GLU A 108 -0.30 -20.21 -11.81
N GLU A 109 0.22 -20.84 -12.87
CA GLU A 109 1.56 -21.41 -12.92
C GLU A 109 2.62 -20.31 -12.77
N GLU A 110 2.47 -19.23 -13.53
CA GLU A 110 3.35 -18.05 -13.48
C GLU A 110 3.33 -17.37 -12.10
N LYS A 111 2.15 -17.27 -11.48
CA LYS A 111 1.98 -16.74 -10.12
C LYS A 111 2.70 -17.63 -9.11
N SER A 112 2.49 -18.95 -9.16
CA SER A 112 3.12 -19.91 -8.25
C SER A 112 4.65 -19.85 -8.34
N GLN A 113 5.20 -19.85 -9.55
CA GLN A 113 6.64 -19.75 -9.77
C GLN A 113 7.23 -18.47 -9.13
N ARG A 114 6.58 -17.32 -9.33
CA ARG A 114 7.03 -16.04 -8.77
C ARG A 114 6.88 -16.00 -7.26
N LEU A 115 5.79 -16.52 -6.71
CA LEU A 115 5.60 -16.63 -5.27
C LEU A 115 6.67 -17.49 -4.60
N GLN A 116 7.26 -18.45 -5.30
CA GLN A 116 8.38 -19.25 -4.78
C GLN A 116 9.72 -18.55 -4.96
N THR A 117 9.95 -17.91 -6.11
CA THR A 117 11.30 -17.45 -6.52
C THR A 117 11.58 -15.96 -6.31
N TYR A 118 10.55 -15.11 -6.20
CA TYR A 118 10.73 -13.66 -6.17
C TYR A 118 10.83 -13.14 -4.73
N PHE A 119 11.58 -12.05 -4.54
CA PHE A 119 11.58 -11.31 -3.30
C PHE A 119 10.25 -10.56 -3.13
N LYS A 120 9.59 -10.76 -1.99
CA LYS A 120 8.26 -10.22 -1.71
C LYS A 120 8.33 -9.27 -0.52
N PHE A 121 7.86 -8.04 -0.69
CA PHE A 121 7.80 -7.10 0.42
C PHE A 121 6.62 -6.14 0.32
N LEU A 122 6.31 -5.56 1.47
CA LEU A 122 5.35 -4.48 1.60
C LEU A 122 5.84 -3.53 2.69
N PHE A 123 5.43 -2.27 2.60
CA PHE A 123 5.69 -1.29 3.63
C PHE A 123 4.39 -0.96 4.36
N VAL A 124 4.51 -0.85 5.68
CA VAL A 124 3.41 -0.42 6.55
C VAL A 124 3.82 0.83 7.29
N ARG A 125 2.83 1.69 7.55
CA ARG A 125 2.96 2.87 8.39
C ARG A 125 2.02 2.72 9.58
N GLU A 126 2.30 3.42 10.67
CA GLU A 126 1.37 3.56 11.78
C GLU A 126 -0.01 3.99 11.24
N PRO A 127 -1.11 3.28 11.61
CA PRO A 127 -2.43 3.48 11.02
C PRO A 127 -2.96 4.92 11.08
N LEU A 128 -2.82 5.60 12.22
CA LEU A 128 -3.33 6.97 12.39
C LEU A 128 -2.56 7.95 11.51
N ALA A 129 -1.24 7.84 11.44
CA ALA A 129 -0.39 8.64 10.57
C ALA A 129 -0.72 8.40 9.09
N ARG A 130 -1.09 7.16 8.71
CA ARG A 130 -1.56 6.84 7.36
C ARG A 130 -2.89 7.55 7.05
N LEU A 131 -3.84 7.52 7.98
CA LEU A 131 -5.15 8.19 7.84
C LEU A 131 -4.99 9.71 7.72
N VAL A 132 -4.20 10.33 8.59
CA VAL A 132 -3.92 11.78 8.54
C VAL A 132 -3.24 12.15 7.21
N SER A 133 -2.29 11.33 6.74
CA SER A 133 -1.63 11.57 5.47
C SER A 133 -2.59 11.51 4.29
N ALA A 134 -3.54 10.56 4.29
CA ALA A 134 -4.55 10.45 3.24
C ALA A 134 -5.55 11.62 3.29
N PHE A 135 -6.03 11.98 4.48
CA PHE A 135 -6.92 13.12 4.66
C PHE A 135 -6.30 14.43 4.14
N LYS A 136 -5.07 14.73 4.54
CA LYS A 136 -4.38 15.94 4.07
C LYS A 136 -4.20 15.94 2.55
N ASP A 137 -3.82 14.79 1.97
CA ASP A 137 -3.58 14.67 0.53
C ASP A 137 -4.86 14.80 -0.30
N LYS A 138 -5.98 14.24 0.17
CA LYS A 138 -7.19 14.05 -0.65
C LYS A 138 -8.35 14.96 -0.29
N PHE A 139 -8.40 15.46 0.95
CA PHE A 139 -9.53 16.25 1.46
C PHE A 139 -9.16 17.69 1.81
N VAL A 140 -7.86 18.01 1.87
CA VAL A 140 -7.36 19.36 2.18
C VAL A 140 -6.43 19.91 1.09
N GLY A 141 -5.71 19.02 0.39
CA GLY A 141 -4.72 19.38 -0.63
C GLY A 141 -5.30 20.01 -1.89
N TRP A 142 -4.42 20.25 -2.86
CA TRP A 142 -4.71 21.02 -4.08
C TRP A 142 -5.65 20.31 -5.07
N ASP A 143 -5.67 18.98 -5.09
CA ASP A 143 -6.52 18.19 -5.99
C ASP A 143 -7.70 17.57 -5.24
N LEU A 144 -8.73 18.40 -5.01
CA LEU A 144 -9.98 17.98 -4.38
C LEU A 144 -10.98 17.33 -5.36
N ALA A 145 -10.62 17.23 -6.65
CA ALA A 145 -11.48 16.61 -7.64
C ALA A 145 -11.61 15.11 -7.36
N VAL A 146 -10.50 14.47 -6.97
CA VAL A 146 -10.43 13.03 -6.64
C VAL A 146 -11.37 12.67 -5.50
N SER A 147 -11.55 13.55 -4.50
CA SER A 147 -12.40 13.30 -3.34
C SER A 147 -13.82 13.86 -3.47
N LYS A 148 -14.17 14.56 -4.56
CA LYS A 148 -15.47 15.27 -4.69
C LYS A 148 -16.67 14.38 -4.35
N ARG A 149 -16.72 13.16 -4.89
CA ARG A 149 -17.82 12.21 -4.61
C ARG A 149 -17.84 11.77 -3.14
N ALA A 150 -16.68 11.41 -2.58
CA ALA A 150 -16.57 10.98 -1.19
C ALA A 150 -16.98 12.12 -0.22
N ARG A 151 -16.50 13.34 -0.48
CA ARG A 151 -16.87 14.54 0.27
C ARG A 151 -18.37 14.81 0.24
N ALA A 152 -18.98 14.75 -0.94
CA ALA A 152 -20.43 14.90 -1.08
C ALA A 152 -21.20 13.82 -0.30
N SER A 153 -20.76 12.56 -0.35
CA SER A 153 -21.39 11.47 0.43
C SER A 153 -21.26 11.68 1.93
N MET A 154 -20.12 12.16 2.42
CA MET A 154 -19.90 12.44 3.84
C MET A 154 -20.76 13.60 4.33
N VAL A 155 -20.80 14.73 3.60
CA VAL A 155 -21.62 15.89 3.97
C VAL A 155 -23.11 15.52 3.98
N LYS A 156 -23.59 14.79 2.96
CA LYS A 156 -24.98 14.29 2.94
C LYS A 156 -25.31 13.36 4.11
N ALA A 157 -24.35 12.58 4.59
CA ALA A 157 -24.56 11.62 5.67
C ALA A 157 -24.57 12.27 7.06
N TYR A 158 -23.74 13.30 7.29
CA TYR A 158 -23.52 13.85 8.63
C TYR A 158 -24.13 15.23 8.85
N ARG A 159 -24.28 16.04 7.80
CA ARG A 159 -24.84 17.40 7.86
C ARG A 159 -25.50 17.78 6.54
N PRO A 160 -26.62 17.12 6.18
CA PRO A 160 -27.28 17.31 4.88
C PRO A 160 -27.71 18.76 4.62
N GLN A 161 -27.97 19.55 5.67
CA GLN A 161 -28.30 20.96 5.57
C GLN A 161 -27.17 21.83 5.03
N ASP A 162 -25.92 21.39 5.13
CA ASP A 162 -24.73 22.10 4.63
C ASP A 162 -24.29 21.61 3.24
N PHE A 163 -25.08 20.76 2.59
CA PHE A 163 -24.70 20.17 1.30
C PHE A 163 -24.61 21.24 0.21
N ASN A 164 -23.48 21.25 -0.49
CA ASN A 164 -23.24 22.13 -1.63
C ASN A 164 -22.80 21.29 -2.85
N PRO A 165 -23.47 21.37 -4.02
CA PRO A 165 -23.08 20.62 -5.21
C PRO A 165 -21.63 20.87 -5.69
N ASP A 166 -21.08 22.04 -5.37
CA ASP A 166 -19.81 22.54 -5.89
C ASP A 166 -18.65 22.38 -4.90
N ASP A 167 -18.83 22.78 -3.63
CA ASP A 167 -17.80 22.66 -2.60
C ASP A 167 -18.30 22.05 -1.28
N ASN A 168 -18.03 20.75 -1.11
CA ASN A 168 -18.28 20.03 0.14
C ASN A 168 -16.97 19.83 0.91
N ARG A 169 -16.61 20.72 1.82
CA ARG A 169 -15.43 20.48 2.69
C ARG A 169 -15.76 19.45 3.76
N VAL A 170 -14.78 18.69 4.22
CA VAL A 170 -14.96 17.65 5.24
C VAL A 170 -13.88 17.80 6.29
N ASN A 171 -14.22 17.69 7.57
CA ASN A 171 -13.25 17.71 8.66
C ASN A 171 -12.69 16.30 8.94
N PHE A 172 -11.61 16.22 9.72
CA PHE A 172 -10.95 14.94 9.97
C PHE A 172 -11.84 13.95 10.74
N SER A 173 -12.69 14.44 11.65
CA SER A 173 -13.61 13.58 12.42
C SER A 173 -14.63 12.90 11.52
N GLU A 174 -15.27 13.66 10.62
CA GLU A 174 -16.21 13.16 9.63
C GLU A 174 -15.54 12.14 8.70
N PHE A 175 -14.32 12.42 8.27
CA PHE A 175 -13.51 11.50 7.47
C PHE A 175 -13.30 10.17 8.22
N VAL A 176 -12.77 10.20 9.45
CA VAL A 176 -12.51 8.98 10.23
C VAL A 176 -13.81 8.21 10.50
N GLN A 177 -14.87 8.90 10.90
CA GLN A 177 -16.17 8.30 11.18
C GLN A 177 -16.73 7.56 9.94
N TYR A 178 -16.62 8.18 8.76
CA TYR A 178 -17.07 7.57 7.51
C TYR A 178 -16.31 6.29 7.18
N PHE A 179 -14.97 6.32 7.28
CA PHE A 179 -14.17 5.14 6.98
C PHE A 179 -14.38 4.02 8.00
N SER A 180 -14.48 4.33 9.29
CA SER A 180 -14.76 3.32 10.32
C SER A 180 -16.12 2.65 10.09
N GLN A 181 -17.18 3.42 9.81
CA GLN A 181 -18.51 2.87 9.57
C GLN A 181 -18.57 2.05 8.27
N LYS A 182 -17.90 2.51 7.21
CA LYS A 182 -17.85 1.80 5.94
C LYS A 182 -17.09 0.48 6.05
N MET A 183 -15.92 0.48 6.71
CA MET A 183 -15.15 -0.74 6.96
C MET A 183 -15.95 -1.76 7.78
N SER A 184 -16.67 -1.33 8.82
CA SER A 184 -17.52 -2.24 9.61
C SER A 184 -18.61 -2.90 8.76
N LYS A 185 -19.23 -2.14 7.84
CA LYS A 185 -20.24 -2.68 6.91
C LYS A 185 -19.66 -3.62 5.87
N GLU A 186 -18.46 -3.33 5.34
CA GLU A 186 -17.77 -4.21 4.39
C GLU A 186 -17.38 -5.54 5.06
N ILE A 187 -16.91 -5.50 6.31
CA ILE A 187 -16.60 -6.70 7.12
C ILE A 187 -17.88 -7.50 7.41
N SER A 188 -19.00 -6.85 7.73
CA SER A 188 -20.25 -7.54 8.09
C SER A 188 -21.01 -8.13 6.90
N THR A 189 -20.82 -7.60 5.68
CA THR A 189 -21.60 -8.01 4.50
C THR A 189 -20.87 -8.98 3.57
N GLY A 190 -19.58 -9.26 3.79
CA GLY A 190 -18.77 -10.13 2.92
C GLY A 190 -18.60 -9.62 1.48
N ASN A 191 -19.19 -8.47 1.15
CA ASN A 191 -19.25 -7.90 -0.19
C ASN A 191 -18.09 -6.92 -0.39
N ASN A 192 -17.06 -7.40 -1.09
CA ASN A 192 -15.97 -6.57 -1.60
C ASN A 192 -16.46 -5.77 -2.82
N THR A 193 -17.42 -4.86 -2.60
CA THR A 193 -17.85 -3.92 -3.65
C THR A 193 -16.74 -2.90 -3.85
N ASN A 194 -16.06 -3.02 -5.00
CA ASN A 194 -15.03 -2.11 -5.53
C ASN A 194 -14.91 -0.81 -4.76
N SER A 195 -14.00 -0.81 -3.78
CA SER A 195 -13.87 0.28 -2.83
C SER A 195 -13.20 1.47 -3.51
N SER A 196 -14.01 2.24 -4.21
CA SER A 196 -13.74 3.61 -4.61
C SER A 196 -13.26 4.48 -3.44
N ALA A 197 -13.51 4.07 -2.20
CA ALA A 197 -12.99 4.70 -0.99
C ALA A 197 -11.55 4.27 -0.65
N ILE A 198 -11.15 3.02 -0.90
CA ILE A 198 -9.74 2.56 -0.75
C ILE A 198 -8.87 3.10 -1.90
N HIS A 199 -9.40 3.21 -3.11
CA HIS A 199 -8.71 3.91 -4.22
C HIS A 199 -8.54 5.42 -3.98
N ALA A 200 -9.34 5.99 -3.07
CA ALA A 200 -9.23 7.38 -2.66
C ALA A 200 -8.27 7.59 -1.48
N LEU A 201 -7.68 6.54 -0.90
CA LEU A 201 -6.54 6.63 0.04
C LEU A 201 -5.24 6.37 -0.73
#